data_AF-A0A8H5ARR7-F1
#
_entry.id   AF-A0A8H5ARR7-F1
#
_cell.length_a   1.000
_cell.length_b   1.000
_cell.length_c   1.000
_cell.angle_alpha   90.00
_cell.angle_beta   90.00
_cell.angle_gamma   90.00
#
_symmetry.space_group_name_H-M   'P 1'
#
loop_
_entity.id
_entity.type
_entity.pdbx_description
1 polymer ?
#
loop_
_entity_poly.entity_id
_entity_poly.type
_entity_poly.pdbx_seq_one_letter_code
_entity_poly.pdbx_strand_id
1 'polypeptide(L)'
;MSSNLNIGPGGDVTAPTPQNTPLNQAPISLGLSRPTVPDIEEDNEDDGEVNEGDLNEIKAHLLPMVQGKLAGLVGRSSGYIESLPVEVKHNVQGLVGIQTKQNELQNKYKLECLELERKYLGLAQPLYERRKAIINGSKPATKEEVELGEEASLKDDEEYEALPKDVEASSTGIPEFWLTALRNHIGIGELITDRDAEALKSLVDIRIQYLADDTDEELKGKPGFKILFTFSPNDYFENEVLTKTYVYQSQVSFTGDFLYDRAIGTEIKWKEDKDLTTEFEIKKQRNKTTNRTRLVRKAKPADSFFNFFTPPVPPSEESIEAGDYEDEELEEIEDKLEMDYQIGEDLKEKVVPHAIDYFTGKALEYDFDEEDEDDYELDEDDDEHDHDHDDDDSESDAAPAPRRGKKGGAAGGQQVNPEDCKQQ
;
A
#
# COMPACT_ATOMS: atom_id res chain seq x y z
N MET A 1 -49.33 14.64 30.39
CA MET A 1 -49.66 13.53 31.29
C MET A 1 -48.35 13.06 31.87
N SER A 2 -48.13 13.42 33.13
CA SER A 2 -46.86 13.35 33.84
C SER A 2 -46.52 11.94 34.30
N SER A 3 -45.22 11.63 34.38
CA SER A 3 -44.66 10.85 35.49
C SER A 3 -43.15 11.08 35.56
N ASN A 4 -42.76 12.05 36.40
CA ASN A 4 -41.41 12.19 36.91
C ASN A 4 -41.09 10.99 37.82
N LEU A 5 -39.90 10.41 37.68
CA LEU A 5 -39.32 9.55 38.70
C LEU A 5 -38.21 10.32 39.42
N ASN A 6 -38.35 10.36 40.74
CA ASN A 6 -37.52 11.06 41.71
C ASN A 6 -36.41 10.12 42.19
N ILE A 7 -35.14 10.47 41.99
CA ILE A 7 -34.00 9.71 42.53
C ILE A 7 -33.41 10.53 43.68
N GLY A 8 -33.60 10.04 44.90
CA GLY A 8 -32.94 10.56 46.10
C GLY A 8 -31.49 10.07 46.21
N PRO A 9 -30.66 10.70 47.06
CA PRO A 9 -29.23 10.43 47.13
C PRO A 9 -28.93 9.29 48.11
N GLY A 10 -28.05 8.38 47.70
CA GLY A 10 -27.43 7.37 48.57
C GLY A 10 -27.83 5.93 48.24
N GLY A 11 -26.88 5.18 47.68
CA GLY A 11 -27.01 3.75 47.45
C GLY A 11 -26.09 3.29 46.33
N ASP A 12 -24.95 2.74 46.72
CA ASP A 12 -24.00 2.00 45.90
C ASP A 12 -24.74 0.87 45.13
N VAL A 13 -24.76 0.91 43.80
CA VAL A 13 -25.32 -0.15 42.95
C VAL A 13 -24.39 -0.36 41.76
N THR A 14 -23.40 -1.22 41.99
CA THR A 14 -22.66 -1.93 40.96
C THR A 14 -23.62 -2.68 40.04
N ALA A 15 -23.52 -2.44 38.73
CA ALA A 15 -24.31 -3.14 37.72
C ALA A 15 -23.81 -4.60 37.59
N PRO A 16 -24.70 -5.61 37.54
CA PRO A 16 -24.30 -7.01 37.51
C PRO A 16 -23.87 -7.43 36.10
N THR A 17 -22.63 -7.92 35.97
CA THR A 17 -22.14 -8.65 34.80
C THR A 17 -22.89 -9.98 34.62
N PRO A 18 -23.25 -10.40 33.39
CA PRO A 18 -23.88 -11.69 33.17
C PRO A 18 -22.88 -12.83 33.39
N GLN A 19 -23.10 -13.58 34.45
CA GLN A 19 -22.28 -14.67 34.93
C GLN A 19 -22.73 -15.98 34.28
N ASN A 20 -21.92 -16.55 33.39
CA ASN A 20 -22.18 -17.87 32.79
C ASN A 20 -21.04 -18.86 33.12
N THR A 21 -20.74 -18.98 34.41
CA THR A 21 -19.85 -20.01 34.95
C THR A 21 -20.64 -20.83 35.97
N PRO A 22 -20.85 -22.14 35.77
CA PRO A 22 -21.57 -22.94 36.75
C PRO A 22 -20.77 -23.06 38.06
N LEU A 23 -21.40 -22.62 39.16
CA LEU A 23 -21.03 -22.93 40.54
C LEU A 23 -21.25 -24.43 40.79
N ASN A 24 -20.27 -25.27 40.44
CA ASN A 24 -20.01 -26.53 41.13
C ASN A 24 -18.72 -27.16 40.60
N GLN A 25 -17.74 -27.35 41.48
CA GLN A 25 -16.66 -28.28 41.23
C GLN A 25 -17.25 -29.71 41.23
N ALA A 26 -17.25 -30.36 40.08
CA ALA A 26 -17.63 -31.77 39.98
C ALA A 26 -16.57 -32.63 40.71
N PRO A 27 -16.99 -33.61 41.53
CA PRO A 27 -16.06 -34.43 42.31
C PRO A 27 -15.31 -35.40 41.38
N ILE A 28 -13.99 -35.29 41.34
CA ILE A 28 -13.12 -36.30 40.75
C ILE A 28 -12.98 -37.42 41.77
N SER A 29 -13.73 -38.51 41.61
CA SER A 29 -13.30 -39.90 41.88
C SER A 29 -14.52 -40.83 42.05
N LEU A 30 -14.30 -42.08 41.63
CA LEU A 30 -15.14 -43.28 41.78
C LEU A 30 -16.12 -43.58 40.64
N GLY A 31 -15.61 -44.39 39.70
CA GLY A 31 -16.38 -45.52 39.18
C GLY A 31 -17.04 -45.35 37.82
N LEU A 32 -16.25 -45.19 36.74
CA LEU A 32 -16.71 -45.47 35.39
C LEU A 32 -15.78 -46.49 34.72
N SER A 33 -16.38 -47.61 34.35
CA SER A 33 -15.81 -48.79 33.72
C SER A 33 -15.06 -48.47 32.42
N ARG A 34 -13.88 -49.07 32.27
CA ARG A 34 -13.12 -49.09 31.01
C ARG A 34 -14.02 -49.62 29.87
N PRO A 35 -14.05 -48.97 28.70
CA PRO A 35 -14.65 -49.57 27.51
C PRO A 35 -13.87 -50.83 27.12
N THR A 36 -14.54 -51.97 27.10
CA THR A 36 -14.01 -53.24 26.59
C THR A 36 -14.18 -53.24 25.08
N VAL A 37 -13.13 -52.91 24.35
CA VAL A 37 -13.02 -53.24 22.92
C VAL A 37 -12.21 -54.54 22.86
N PRO A 38 -12.65 -55.58 22.12
CA PRO A 38 -11.84 -56.78 21.94
C PRO A 38 -10.52 -56.43 21.24
N ASP A 39 -9.43 -57.05 21.68
CA ASP A 39 -8.16 -57.03 20.94
C ASP A 39 -8.41 -57.59 19.53
N ILE A 40 -7.96 -56.87 18.51
CA ILE A 40 -7.97 -57.34 17.12
C ILE A 40 -6.94 -58.47 17.05
N GLU A 41 -7.38 -59.69 16.78
CA GLU A 41 -6.47 -60.76 16.36
C GLU A 41 -5.90 -60.38 15.00
N GLU A 42 -4.57 -60.22 14.93
CA GLU A 42 -3.82 -60.15 13.69
C GLU A 42 -3.93 -61.51 12.98
N ASP A 43 -4.78 -61.57 11.97
CA ASP A 43 -4.83 -62.69 11.04
C ASP A 43 -3.55 -62.66 10.18
N ASN A 44 -2.80 -63.75 10.20
CA ASN A 44 -1.63 -63.98 9.35
C ASN A 44 -2.10 -64.15 7.89
N GLU A 45 -2.11 -63.07 7.11
CA GLU A 45 -2.25 -63.15 5.65
C GLU A 45 -1.04 -62.51 4.95
N ASP A 46 -0.13 -63.40 4.55
CA ASP A 46 0.84 -63.33 3.44
C ASP A 46 1.45 -61.94 3.13
N ASP A 47 2.64 -61.72 3.69
CA ASP A 47 3.57 -60.64 3.35
C ASP A 47 4.01 -60.71 1.88
N GLY A 48 3.22 -60.10 1.00
CA GLY A 48 3.74 -59.56 -0.25
C GLY A 48 4.49 -58.27 0.04
N GLU A 49 5.78 -58.37 0.42
CA GLU A 49 6.69 -57.24 0.66
C GLU A 49 6.60 -56.21 -0.48
N VAL A 50 5.88 -55.11 -0.25
CA VAL A 50 6.20 -53.83 -0.89
C VAL A 50 7.18 -53.14 0.03
N ASN A 51 8.45 -53.18 -0.36
CA ASN A 51 9.58 -52.68 0.40
C ASN A 51 9.36 -51.19 0.76
N GLU A 52 9.36 -50.84 2.05
CA GLU A 52 9.34 -49.44 2.52
C GLU A 52 10.52 -48.63 1.96
N GLY A 53 11.60 -49.31 1.57
CA GLY A 53 12.71 -48.75 0.80
C GLY A 53 12.30 -48.19 -0.55
N ASP A 54 11.40 -48.84 -1.30
CA ASP A 54 10.95 -48.38 -2.63
C ASP A 54 10.07 -47.13 -2.53
N LEU A 55 9.19 -47.03 -1.53
CA LEU A 55 8.35 -45.84 -1.30
C LEU A 55 9.15 -44.64 -0.81
N ASN A 56 10.18 -44.87 0.00
CA ASN A 56 11.11 -43.83 0.45
C ASN A 56 12.13 -43.45 -0.64
N GLU A 57 12.58 -44.38 -1.49
CA GLU A 57 13.41 -44.07 -2.66
C GLU A 57 12.62 -43.31 -3.73
N ILE A 58 11.35 -43.66 -3.97
CA ILE A 58 10.47 -42.90 -4.86
C ILE A 58 10.22 -41.50 -4.31
N LYS A 59 9.97 -41.33 -3.01
CA LYS A 59 9.87 -40.00 -2.36
C LYS A 59 11.17 -39.22 -2.41
N ALA A 60 12.31 -39.86 -2.13
CA ALA A 60 13.63 -39.24 -2.12
C ALA A 60 14.12 -38.86 -3.53
N HIS A 61 13.68 -39.56 -4.57
CA HIS A 61 13.94 -39.18 -5.96
C HIS A 61 12.93 -38.16 -6.51
N LEU A 62 11.68 -38.15 -6.05
CA LEU A 62 10.68 -37.17 -6.48
C LEU A 62 10.87 -35.80 -5.83
N LEU A 63 11.19 -35.71 -4.55
CA LEU A 63 11.30 -34.42 -3.85
C LEU A 63 12.32 -33.45 -4.48
N PRO A 64 13.57 -33.86 -4.77
CA PRO A 64 14.57 -33.00 -5.39
C PRO A 64 14.23 -32.66 -6.85
N MET A 65 13.58 -33.60 -7.56
CA MET A 65 13.14 -33.41 -8.95
C MET A 65 11.93 -32.47 -9.04
N VAL A 66 11.09 -32.44 -8.01
CA VAL A 66 9.95 -31.54 -7.86
C VAL A 66 10.44 -30.14 -7.48
N GLN A 67 11.33 -30.01 -6.50
CA GLN A 67 11.88 -28.71 -6.07
C GLN A 67 12.71 -28.02 -7.18
N GLY A 68 13.58 -28.75 -7.88
CA GLY A 68 14.40 -28.18 -8.96
C GLY A 68 13.63 -27.89 -10.26
N LYS A 69 12.51 -28.58 -10.51
CA LYS A 69 11.65 -28.28 -11.66
C LYS A 69 10.70 -27.13 -11.37
N LEU A 70 10.17 -27.00 -10.15
CA LEU A 70 9.20 -25.97 -9.78
C LEU A 70 9.68 -24.53 -10.07
N ALA A 71 10.98 -24.25 -9.91
CA ALA A 71 11.56 -22.94 -10.23
C ALA A 71 11.57 -22.59 -11.74
N GLY A 72 11.55 -23.60 -12.64
CA GLY A 72 11.46 -23.41 -14.10
C GLY A 72 10.05 -23.58 -14.68
N LEU A 73 9.03 -23.62 -13.81
CA LEU A 73 7.69 -24.13 -14.10
C LEU A 73 6.57 -23.11 -13.99
N VAL A 74 6.90 -21.86 -13.69
CA VAL A 74 5.91 -20.77 -13.72
C VAL A 74 5.30 -20.73 -15.13
N GLY A 75 4.04 -21.14 -15.24
CA GLY A 75 3.31 -21.20 -16.52
C GLY A 75 3.62 -22.38 -17.46
N ARG A 76 4.46 -23.36 -17.08
CA ARG A 76 4.73 -24.57 -17.89
C ARG A 76 4.42 -25.82 -17.08
N SER A 77 3.77 -26.82 -17.69
CA SER A 77 3.50 -28.06 -16.97
C SER A 77 4.77 -28.89 -16.79
N SER A 78 4.93 -29.51 -15.64
CA SER A 78 6.17 -30.19 -15.24
C SER A 78 6.41 -31.51 -15.96
N GLY A 79 5.49 -31.91 -16.84
CA GLY A 79 5.37 -33.27 -17.34
C GLY A 79 4.91 -34.26 -16.27
N TYR A 80 5.05 -33.92 -14.98
CA TYR A 80 4.67 -34.77 -13.86
C TYR A 80 3.15 -34.94 -13.81
N ILE A 81 2.40 -33.83 -13.87
CA ILE A 81 0.93 -33.86 -13.88
C ILE A 81 0.43 -34.66 -15.08
N GLU A 82 1.06 -34.54 -16.25
CA GLU A 82 0.75 -35.31 -17.46
C GLU A 82 1.07 -36.80 -17.33
N SER A 83 2.09 -37.16 -16.54
CA SER A 83 2.48 -38.55 -16.32
C SER A 83 1.59 -39.28 -15.31
N LEU A 84 0.76 -38.57 -14.54
CA LEU A 84 -0.12 -39.18 -13.56
C LEU A 84 -1.19 -40.08 -14.20
N PRO A 85 -1.55 -41.21 -13.56
CA PRO A 85 -2.70 -42.03 -13.95
C PRO A 85 -4.00 -41.21 -14.00
N VAL A 86 -4.96 -41.65 -14.82
CA VAL A 86 -6.23 -40.92 -15.05
C VAL A 86 -7.02 -40.78 -13.75
N GLU A 87 -6.99 -41.80 -12.90
CA GLU A 87 -7.64 -41.83 -11.60
C GLU A 87 -7.06 -40.75 -10.67
N VAL A 88 -5.74 -40.56 -10.70
CA VAL A 88 -5.07 -39.53 -9.90
C VAL A 88 -5.36 -38.14 -10.46
N LYS A 89 -5.36 -37.97 -11.78
CA LYS A 89 -5.77 -36.71 -12.43
C LYS A 89 -7.22 -36.33 -12.11
N HIS A 90 -8.11 -37.32 -12.03
CA HIS A 90 -9.49 -37.09 -11.59
C HIS A 90 -9.55 -36.56 -10.15
N ASN A 91 -8.71 -37.09 -9.25
CA ASN A 91 -8.60 -36.55 -7.89
C ASN A 91 -8.04 -35.12 -7.86
N VAL A 92 -7.01 -34.83 -8.68
CA VAL A 92 -6.48 -33.45 -8.84
C VAL A 92 -7.58 -32.50 -9.32
N GLN A 93 -8.37 -32.90 -10.33
CA GLN A 93 -9.50 -32.10 -10.79
C GLN A 93 -10.57 -31.92 -9.70
N GLY A 94 -10.77 -32.94 -8.85
CA GLY A 94 -11.60 -32.84 -7.65
C GLY A 94 -11.09 -31.77 -6.67
N LEU A 95 -9.77 -31.73 -6.42
CA LEU A 95 -9.15 -30.70 -5.57
C LEU A 95 -9.28 -29.30 -6.18
N VAL A 96 -9.12 -29.15 -7.50
CA VAL A 96 -9.37 -27.86 -8.18
C VAL A 96 -10.81 -27.39 -7.94
N GLY A 97 -11.80 -28.29 -8.01
CA GLY A 97 -13.20 -27.94 -7.70
C GLY A 97 -13.43 -27.55 -6.23
N ILE A 98 -12.66 -28.10 -5.28
CA ILE A 98 -12.68 -27.67 -3.88
C ILE A 98 -12.05 -26.27 -3.75
N GLN A 99 -10.93 -26.03 -4.44
CA GLN A 99 -10.27 -24.71 -4.45
C GLN A 99 -11.21 -23.63 -5.01
N THR A 100 -12.01 -23.92 -6.03
CA THR A 100 -13.02 -22.98 -6.54
C THR A 100 -14.00 -22.55 -5.43
N LYS A 101 -14.49 -23.50 -4.62
CA LYS A 101 -15.39 -23.18 -3.48
C LYS A 101 -14.68 -22.38 -2.39
N GLN A 102 -13.40 -22.65 -2.16
CA GLN A 102 -12.59 -21.87 -1.22
C GLN A 102 -12.44 -20.42 -1.71
N ASN A 103 -12.18 -20.21 -3.01
CA ASN A 103 -12.08 -18.88 -3.60
C ASN A 103 -13.42 -18.13 -3.53
N GLU A 104 -14.54 -18.81 -3.78
CA GLU A 104 -15.89 -18.23 -3.60
C GLU A 104 -16.12 -17.76 -2.16
N LEU A 105 -15.70 -18.56 -1.17
CA LEU A 105 -15.80 -18.21 0.24
C LEU A 105 -14.90 -17.03 0.61
N GLN A 106 -13.67 -16.98 0.10
CA GLN A 106 -12.74 -15.87 0.30
C GLN A 106 -13.28 -14.58 -0.32
N ASN A 107 -13.84 -14.64 -1.53
CA ASN A 107 -14.47 -13.48 -2.16
C ASN A 107 -15.62 -12.95 -1.30
N LYS A 108 -16.48 -13.84 -0.80
CA LYS A 108 -17.56 -13.46 0.11
C LYS A 108 -17.04 -12.78 1.38
N TYR A 109 -16.00 -13.34 2.01
CA TYR A 109 -15.36 -12.74 3.18
C TYR A 109 -14.88 -11.31 2.91
N LYS A 110 -14.19 -11.08 1.79
CA LYS A 110 -13.64 -9.76 1.44
C LYS A 110 -14.73 -8.76 1.10
N LEU A 111 -15.83 -9.18 0.47
CA LEU A 111 -17.02 -8.34 0.30
C LEU A 111 -17.66 -7.97 1.64
N GLU A 112 -17.76 -8.90 2.59
CA GLU A 112 -18.25 -8.61 3.94
C GLU A 112 -17.30 -7.65 4.70
N CYS A 113 -15.98 -7.77 4.51
CA CYS A 113 -14.99 -6.80 5.02
C CYS A 113 -15.23 -5.40 4.46
N LEU A 114 -15.42 -5.26 3.14
CA LEU A 114 -15.71 -3.97 2.51
C LEU A 114 -17.02 -3.34 3.02
N GLU A 115 -18.05 -4.16 3.26
CA GLU A 115 -19.29 -3.70 3.90
C GLU A 115 -19.07 -3.22 5.35
N LEU A 116 -18.18 -3.90 6.08
CA LEU A 116 -17.81 -3.52 7.44
C LEU A 116 -17.04 -2.20 7.45
N GLU A 117 -16.04 -2.04 6.58
CA GLU A 117 -15.31 -0.79 6.38
C GLU A 117 -16.28 0.36 6.08
N ARG A 118 -17.24 0.15 5.17
CA ARG A 118 -18.29 1.13 4.88
C ARG A 118 -19.12 1.51 6.11
N LYS A 119 -19.53 0.53 6.91
CA LYS A 119 -20.29 0.78 8.14
C LYS A 119 -19.49 1.64 9.12
N TYR A 120 -18.22 1.34 9.34
CA TYR A 120 -17.37 2.09 10.27
C TYR A 120 -16.99 3.47 9.73
N LEU A 121 -16.84 3.64 8.42
CA LEU A 121 -16.74 4.95 7.79
C LEU A 121 -17.96 5.81 8.13
N GLY A 122 -19.17 5.24 8.07
CA GLY A 122 -20.40 5.94 8.47
C GLY A 122 -20.41 6.37 9.95
N LEU A 123 -19.78 5.59 10.84
CA LEU A 123 -19.60 5.96 12.25
C LEU A 123 -18.51 7.02 12.46
N ALA A 124 -17.48 7.03 11.61
CA ALA A 124 -16.40 8.01 11.64
C ALA A 124 -16.79 9.37 11.02
N GLN A 125 -17.78 9.39 10.12
CA GLN A 125 -18.22 10.62 9.43
C GLN A 125 -18.49 11.81 10.37
N PRO A 126 -19.22 11.69 11.49
CA PRO A 126 -19.41 12.80 12.42
C PRO A 126 -18.10 13.34 13.02
N LEU A 127 -17.10 12.47 13.22
CA LEU A 127 -15.78 12.87 13.71
C LEU A 127 -15.01 13.63 12.64
N TYR A 128 -15.05 13.16 11.38
CA TYR A 128 -14.42 13.86 10.25
C TYR A 128 -15.10 15.20 9.95
N GLU A 129 -16.43 15.28 10.07
CA GLU A 129 -17.16 16.55 9.97
C GLU A 129 -16.77 17.51 11.11
N ARG A 130 -16.59 16.99 12.33
CA ARG A 130 -16.12 17.79 13.47
C ARG A 130 -14.69 18.29 13.24
N ARG A 131 -13.77 17.43 12.80
CA ARG A 131 -12.40 17.77 12.41
C ARG A 131 -12.38 18.86 11.34
N LYS A 132 -13.13 18.67 10.26
CA LYS A 132 -13.29 19.65 9.18
C LYS A 132 -13.77 21.01 9.70
N ALA A 133 -14.72 21.00 10.64
CA ALA A 133 -15.27 22.23 11.18
C ALA A 133 -14.24 23.06 11.96
N ILE A 134 -13.33 22.38 12.66
CA ILE A 134 -12.20 22.98 13.40
C ILE A 134 -11.12 23.46 12.42
N ILE A 135 -10.68 22.60 11.48
CA ILE A 135 -9.66 22.93 10.48
C ILE A 135 -10.05 24.20 9.70
N ASN A 136 -11.31 24.29 9.26
CA ASN A 136 -11.77 25.43 8.46
C ASN A 136 -12.19 26.64 9.32
N GLY A 137 -12.11 26.56 10.66
CA GLY A 137 -12.50 27.64 11.55
C GLY A 137 -14.01 27.92 11.59
N SER A 138 -14.85 27.04 11.03
CA SER A 138 -16.31 27.23 11.03
C SER A 138 -16.93 27.07 12.43
N LYS A 139 -16.29 26.26 13.29
CA LYS A 139 -16.66 26.08 14.69
C LYS A 139 -15.36 25.96 15.52
N PRO A 140 -15.26 26.64 16.67
CA PRO A 140 -14.12 26.47 17.55
C PRO A 140 -14.08 25.07 18.17
N ALA A 141 -12.90 24.66 18.64
CA ALA A 141 -12.74 23.50 19.50
C ALA A 141 -13.46 23.71 20.84
N THR A 142 -14.02 22.64 21.41
CA THR A 142 -14.62 22.69 22.76
C THR A 142 -13.54 22.54 23.82
N LYS A 143 -13.84 22.94 25.05
CA LYS A 143 -12.92 22.75 26.19
C LYS A 143 -12.64 21.26 26.44
N GLU A 144 -13.66 20.41 26.29
CA GLU A 144 -13.53 18.96 26.43
C GLU A 144 -12.61 18.35 25.36
N GLU A 145 -12.72 18.80 24.11
CA GLU A 145 -11.83 18.34 23.03
C GLU A 145 -10.36 18.74 23.28
N VAL A 146 -10.13 19.94 23.81
CA VAL A 146 -8.79 20.40 24.19
C VAL A 146 -8.24 19.60 25.37
N GLU A 147 -9.04 19.39 26.43
CA GLU A 147 -8.63 18.59 27.60
C GLU A 147 -8.27 17.15 27.21
N LEU A 148 -9.06 16.52 26.33
CA LEU A 148 -8.75 15.18 25.81
C LEU A 148 -7.48 15.17 24.95
N GLY A 149 -7.26 16.21 24.13
CA GLY A 149 -6.07 16.35 23.31
C GLY A 149 -4.80 16.57 24.13
N GLU A 150 -4.87 17.37 25.20
CA GLU A 150 -3.76 17.57 26.15
C GLU A 150 -3.45 16.27 26.92
N GLU A 151 -4.47 15.50 27.33
CA GLU A 151 -4.26 14.20 27.99
C GLU A 151 -3.55 13.20 27.06
N ALA A 152 -3.93 13.18 25.77
CA ALA A 152 -3.24 12.35 24.78
C ALA A 152 -1.80 12.83 24.54
N SER A 153 -1.60 14.14 24.38
CA SER A 153 -0.26 14.72 24.14
C SER A 153 0.69 14.45 25.31
N LEU A 154 0.22 14.50 26.55
CA LEU A 154 1.02 14.21 27.75
C LEU A 154 1.37 12.71 27.89
N LYS A 155 0.56 11.82 27.30
CA LYS A 155 0.88 10.37 27.27
C LYS A 155 1.96 10.06 26.25
N ASP A 156 1.96 10.77 25.13
CA ASP A 156 2.96 10.61 24.07
C ASP A 156 4.29 11.32 24.43
N ASP A 157 4.20 12.50 25.06
CA ASP A 157 5.34 13.34 25.42
C ASP A 157 5.20 13.82 26.88
N GLU A 158 6.02 13.24 27.77
CA GLU A 158 6.03 13.58 29.20
C GLU A 158 6.44 15.05 29.47
N GLU A 159 7.12 15.71 28.52
CA GLU A 159 7.54 17.11 28.60
C GLU A 159 6.48 18.09 28.03
N TYR A 160 5.34 17.58 27.54
CA TYR A 160 4.27 18.42 26.98
C TYR A 160 3.78 19.49 27.98
N GLU A 161 3.93 20.76 27.60
CA GLU A 161 3.40 21.89 28.36
C GLU A 161 1.94 22.19 27.98
N ALA A 162 1.03 22.05 28.95
CA ALA A 162 -0.39 22.35 28.76
C ALA A 162 -0.63 23.82 28.35
N LEU A 163 -1.64 24.03 27.49
CA LEU A 163 -1.93 25.34 26.94
C LEU A 163 -2.57 26.27 28.00
N PRO A 164 -2.46 27.60 27.83
CA PRO A 164 -3.11 28.54 28.75
C PRO A 164 -4.64 28.39 28.74
N LYS A 165 -5.22 28.08 29.90
CA LYS A 165 -6.68 27.83 30.06
C LYS A 165 -7.57 29.07 29.90
N ASP A 166 -6.97 30.26 29.88
CA ASP A 166 -7.66 31.55 29.78
C ASP A 166 -7.86 32.02 28.33
N VAL A 167 -7.52 31.20 27.34
CA VAL A 167 -7.74 31.52 25.92
C VAL A 167 -9.18 31.20 25.54
N GLU A 168 -9.91 32.23 25.12
CA GLU A 168 -11.26 32.08 24.57
C GLU A 168 -11.23 31.32 23.25
N ALA A 169 -12.17 30.39 23.09
CA ALA A 169 -12.25 29.54 21.92
C ALA A 169 -12.49 30.41 20.65
N SER A 170 -11.54 30.38 19.71
CA SER A 170 -11.59 31.20 18.50
C SER A 170 -11.98 30.37 17.28
N SER A 171 -12.70 30.99 16.34
CA SER A 171 -13.07 30.39 15.05
C SER A 171 -11.97 30.57 13.99
N THR A 172 -10.71 30.58 14.42
CA THR A 172 -9.56 30.65 13.51
C THR A 172 -9.27 29.25 13.02
N GLY A 173 -9.32 29.03 11.70
CA GLY A 173 -8.96 27.74 11.12
C GLY A 173 -7.46 27.45 11.24
N ILE A 174 -7.07 26.24 10.85
CA ILE A 174 -5.69 25.78 10.77
C ILE A 174 -5.24 25.98 9.30
N PRO A 175 -4.40 26.98 9.01
CA PRO A 175 -3.95 27.24 7.64
C PRO A 175 -3.17 26.05 7.09
N GLU A 176 -3.35 25.78 5.79
CA GLU A 176 -2.55 24.81 5.04
C GLU A 176 -2.57 23.38 5.61
N PHE A 177 -3.55 23.03 6.46
CA PHE A 177 -3.60 21.75 7.17
C PHE A 177 -3.38 20.53 6.25
N TRP A 178 -4.16 20.41 5.18
CA TRP A 178 -4.05 19.29 4.27
C TRP A 178 -2.79 19.34 3.41
N LEU A 179 -2.32 20.52 3.02
CA LEU A 179 -1.05 20.65 2.29
C LEU A 179 0.11 20.15 3.15
N THR A 180 0.17 20.56 4.42
CA THR A 180 1.21 20.11 5.36
C THR A 180 1.10 18.62 5.61
N ALA A 181 -0.12 18.09 5.86
CA ALA A 181 -0.31 16.66 6.08
C ALA A 181 0.13 15.82 4.86
N LEU A 182 -0.25 16.24 3.64
CA LEU A 182 0.15 15.53 2.42
C LEU A 182 1.66 15.63 2.14
N ARG A 183 2.30 16.76 2.47
CA ARG A 183 3.77 16.93 2.32
C ARG A 183 4.58 16.08 3.30
N ASN A 184 4.03 15.79 4.47
CA ASN A 184 4.70 14.97 5.47
C ASN A 184 4.56 13.47 5.19
N HIS A 185 3.69 13.06 4.27
CA HIS A 185 3.66 11.68 3.80
C HIS A 185 4.79 11.45 2.78
N ILE A 186 5.58 10.39 2.92
CA ILE A 186 6.78 10.13 2.11
C ILE A 186 6.44 10.08 0.61
N GLY A 187 5.58 9.14 0.18
CA GLY A 187 5.22 9.01 -1.25
C GLY A 187 4.47 10.20 -1.85
N ILE A 188 3.44 10.71 -1.16
CA ILE A 188 2.64 11.85 -1.65
C ILE A 188 3.45 13.15 -1.68
N GLY A 189 4.32 13.37 -0.70
CA GLY A 189 5.14 14.57 -0.59
C GLY A 189 6.06 14.76 -1.79
N GLU A 190 6.62 13.66 -2.32
CA GLU A 190 7.47 13.68 -3.52
C GLU A 190 6.71 14.11 -4.79
N LEU A 191 5.42 13.84 -4.86
CA LEU A 191 4.59 14.26 -6.00
C LEU A 191 4.21 15.75 -5.96
N ILE A 192 4.32 16.40 -4.79
CA ILE A 192 3.88 17.79 -4.62
C ILE A 192 5.00 18.75 -4.97
N THR A 193 4.88 19.40 -6.13
CA THR A 193 5.78 20.49 -6.50
C THR A 193 5.44 21.79 -5.77
N ASP A 194 6.37 22.76 -5.77
CA ASP A 194 6.12 24.09 -5.23
C ASP A 194 4.99 24.85 -5.96
N ARG A 195 4.77 24.52 -7.25
CA ARG A 195 3.66 25.09 -8.03
C ARG A 195 2.32 24.54 -7.55
N ASP A 196 2.27 23.25 -7.23
CA ASP A 196 1.07 22.57 -6.73
C ASP A 196 0.69 23.04 -5.33
N ALA A 197 1.69 23.31 -4.48
CA ALA A 197 1.49 23.78 -3.12
C ALA A 197 0.57 25.01 -3.08
N GLU A 198 0.74 25.97 -3.98
CA GLU A 198 -0.11 27.17 -4.04
C GLU A 198 -1.58 26.87 -4.34
N ALA A 199 -1.88 25.83 -5.14
CA ALA A 199 -3.25 25.38 -5.36
C ALA A 199 -3.76 24.57 -4.16
N LEU A 200 -2.93 23.71 -3.58
CA LEU A 200 -3.26 22.86 -2.43
C LEU A 200 -3.51 23.66 -1.13
N LYS A 201 -3.02 24.89 -1.01
CA LYS A 201 -3.43 25.82 0.08
C LYS A 201 -4.93 26.03 0.17
N SER A 202 -5.64 25.87 -0.95
CA SER A 202 -7.10 26.00 -1.01
C SER A 202 -7.87 24.70 -0.69
N LEU A 203 -7.17 23.59 -0.46
CA LEU A 203 -7.75 22.29 -0.10
C LEU A 203 -8.33 22.34 1.32
N VAL A 204 -9.65 22.17 1.44
CA VAL A 204 -10.37 22.30 2.71
C VAL A 204 -10.68 20.97 3.38
N ASP A 205 -10.71 19.87 2.62
CA ASP A 205 -11.16 18.56 3.09
C ASP A 205 -10.80 17.43 2.13
N ILE A 206 -10.41 16.27 2.66
CA ILE A 206 -10.28 15.01 1.93
C ILE A 206 -11.22 13.99 2.58
N ARG A 207 -12.07 13.35 1.77
CA ARG A 207 -13.05 12.35 2.25
C ARG A 207 -13.04 11.08 1.42
N ILE A 208 -13.26 9.96 2.09
CA ILE A 208 -13.47 8.65 1.46
C ILE A 208 -14.98 8.40 1.30
N GLN A 209 -15.36 7.78 0.18
CA GLN A 209 -16.72 7.28 -0.07
C GLN A 209 -16.65 5.93 -0.78
N TYR A 210 -17.35 4.92 -0.29
CA TYR A 210 -17.45 3.62 -0.97
C TYR A 210 -18.47 3.65 -2.11
N LEU A 211 -18.20 2.89 -3.18
CA LEU A 211 -19.02 2.87 -4.39
C LEU A 211 -20.40 2.20 -4.21
N ALA A 212 -20.65 1.55 -3.06
CA ALA A 212 -21.96 0.97 -2.76
C ALA A 212 -23.08 2.03 -2.76
N ASP A 213 -22.79 3.25 -2.32
CA ASP A 213 -23.74 4.36 -2.20
C ASP A 213 -23.47 5.46 -3.25
N ASP A 214 -22.86 5.09 -4.38
CA ASP A 214 -22.50 6.04 -5.42
C ASP A 214 -23.71 6.64 -6.13
N THR A 215 -23.55 7.85 -6.65
CA THR A 215 -24.56 8.54 -7.45
C THR A 215 -24.50 8.18 -8.92
N ASP A 216 -23.35 7.67 -9.39
CA ASP A 216 -23.17 7.17 -10.75
C ASP A 216 -23.68 5.73 -10.85
N GLU A 217 -24.73 5.51 -11.65
CA GLU A 217 -25.32 4.19 -11.86
C GLU A 217 -24.36 3.17 -12.49
N GLU A 218 -23.27 3.60 -13.14
CA GLU A 218 -22.24 2.67 -13.65
C GLU A 218 -21.31 2.17 -12.54
N LEU A 219 -21.09 2.96 -11.50
CA LEU A 219 -20.19 2.65 -10.38
C LEU A 219 -20.93 2.07 -9.19
N LYS A 220 -22.20 2.42 -9.04
CA LYS A 220 -23.04 2.05 -7.91
C LYS A 220 -23.12 0.53 -7.73
N GLY A 221 -22.79 0.09 -6.53
CA GLY A 221 -22.83 -1.32 -6.15
C GLY A 221 -21.63 -2.15 -6.62
N LYS A 222 -20.66 -1.54 -7.33
CA LYS A 222 -19.36 -2.17 -7.56
C LYS A 222 -18.49 -2.05 -6.29
N PRO A 223 -17.59 -3.01 -6.04
CA PRO A 223 -16.60 -2.88 -4.98
C PRO A 223 -15.56 -1.81 -5.38
N GLY A 224 -15.14 -1.00 -4.41
CA GLY A 224 -14.20 0.10 -4.61
C GLY A 224 -14.55 1.34 -3.80
N PHE A 225 -13.76 2.40 -3.97
CA PHE A 225 -13.91 3.64 -3.21
C PHE A 225 -13.53 4.88 -4.04
N LYS A 226 -13.90 6.05 -3.51
CA LYS A 226 -13.61 7.38 -4.03
C LYS A 226 -12.91 8.20 -2.97
N ILE A 227 -11.95 9.01 -3.42
CA ILE A 227 -11.29 10.05 -2.64
C ILE A 227 -11.75 11.39 -3.18
N LEU A 228 -12.40 12.19 -2.34
CA LEU A 228 -12.99 13.48 -2.67
C LEU A 228 -12.16 14.59 -2.05
N PHE A 229 -11.49 15.37 -2.89
CA PHE A 229 -10.71 16.54 -2.51
C PHE A 229 -11.59 17.79 -2.69
N THR A 230 -12.02 18.39 -1.60
CA THR A 230 -12.85 19.61 -1.65
C THR A 230 -11.95 20.83 -1.57
N PHE A 231 -12.08 21.74 -2.54
CA PHE A 231 -11.35 22.99 -2.61
C PHE A 231 -12.27 24.18 -2.36
N SER A 232 -11.73 25.19 -1.69
CA SER A 232 -12.33 26.53 -1.69
C SER A 232 -12.07 27.22 -3.03
N PRO A 233 -12.84 28.28 -3.38
CA PRO A 233 -12.59 29.05 -4.59
C PRO A 233 -11.12 29.52 -4.66
N ASN A 234 -10.42 29.14 -5.72
CA ASN A 234 -8.98 29.34 -5.87
C ASN A 234 -8.64 29.92 -7.25
N ASP A 235 -7.38 30.30 -7.47
CA ASP A 235 -6.92 30.96 -8.71
C ASP A 235 -6.54 29.99 -9.84
N TYR A 236 -6.63 28.67 -9.63
CA TYR A 236 -6.07 27.67 -10.53
C TYR A 236 -7.12 26.97 -11.39
N PHE A 237 -8.23 26.55 -10.80
CA PHE A 237 -9.28 25.79 -11.51
C PHE A 237 -10.67 26.15 -10.98
N GLU A 238 -11.70 25.73 -11.73
CA GLU A 238 -13.11 25.99 -11.39
C GLU A 238 -13.75 24.88 -10.55
N ASN A 239 -13.15 23.70 -10.48
CA ASN A 239 -13.67 22.56 -9.72
C ASN A 239 -13.73 22.87 -8.21
N GLU A 240 -14.89 22.65 -7.60
CA GLU A 240 -15.03 22.67 -6.13
C GLU A 240 -14.61 21.34 -5.50
N VAL A 241 -14.77 20.24 -6.23
CA VAL A 241 -14.39 18.89 -5.81
C VAL A 241 -13.64 18.21 -6.93
N LEU A 242 -12.44 17.71 -6.65
CA LEU A 242 -11.73 16.75 -7.49
C LEU A 242 -11.89 15.37 -6.88
N THR A 243 -12.27 14.40 -7.70
CA THR A 243 -12.53 13.03 -7.27
C THR A 243 -11.58 12.07 -7.95
N LYS A 244 -10.96 11.19 -7.17
CA LYS A 244 -10.27 10.00 -7.66
C LYS A 244 -11.08 8.78 -7.27
N THR A 245 -11.30 7.85 -8.21
CA THR A 245 -12.10 6.65 -8.01
C THR A 245 -11.27 5.43 -8.31
N TYR A 246 -11.33 4.44 -7.44
CA TYR A 246 -10.76 3.12 -7.66
C TYR A 246 -11.86 2.08 -7.67
N VAL A 247 -11.91 1.31 -8.76
CA VAL A 247 -12.87 0.22 -8.93
C VAL A 247 -12.12 -1.08 -8.76
N TYR A 248 -12.61 -1.97 -7.90
CA TYR A 248 -12.07 -3.31 -7.74
C TYR A 248 -12.70 -4.28 -8.73
N GLN A 249 -11.95 -5.32 -9.08
CA GLN A 249 -12.45 -6.46 -9.81
C GLN A 249 -13.47 -7.24 -8.96
N SER A 250 -14.35 -7.99 -9.63
CA SER A 250 -15.38 -8.79 -8.93
C SER A 250 -14.83 -10.02 -8.23
N GLN A 251 -13.60 -10.44 -8.56
CA GLN A 251 -12.92 -11.57 -7.94
C GLN A 251 -11.67 -11.08 -7.23
N VAL A 252 -11.40 -11.68 -6.07
CA VAL A 252 -10.17 -11.44 -5.32
C VAL A 252 -9.00 -12.16 -5.99
N SER A 253 -7.79 -11.64 -5.76
CA SER A 253 -6.54 -12.22 -6.22
C SER A 253 -6.30 -13.63 -5.67
N PHE A 254 -5.23 -14.27 -6.13
CA PHE A 254 -4.75 -15.51 -5.54
C PHE A 254 -4.39 -15.38 -4.04
N THR A 255 -3.89 -14.21 -3.62
CA THR A 255 -3.59 -13.91 -2.19
C THR A 255 -4.86 -13.65 -1.38
N GLY A 256 -5.99 -13.44 -2.05
CA GLY A 256 -7.29 -13.17 -1.43
C GLY A 256 -7.59 -11.69 -1.27
N ASP A 257 -6.82 -10.78 -1.85
CA ASP A 257 -7.03 -9.33 -1.78
C ASP A 257 -7.82 -8.81 -2.99
N PHE A 258 -8.39 -7.62 -2.88
CA PHE A 258 -9.04 -7.01 -4.04
C PHE A 258 -7.98 -6.63 -5.08
N LEU A 259 -8.24 -6.98 -6.34
CA LEU A 259 -7.47 -6.47 -7.46
C LEU A 259 -8.12 -5.20 -8.00
N TYR A 260 -7.32 -4.23 -8.42
CA TYR A 260 -7.82 -3.06 -9.12
C TYR A 260 -8.24 -3.43 -10.55
N ASP A 261 -9.41 -2.94 -10.96
CA ASP A 261 -9.90 -3.00 -12.34
C ASP A 261 -9.43 -1.76 -13.10
N ARG A 262 -9.70 -0.57 -12.55
CA ARG A 262 -9.25 0.71 -13.10
C ARG A 262 -9.29 1.83 -12.05
N ALA A 263 -8.47 2.85 -12.30
CA ALA A 263 -8.58 4.16 -11.69
C ALA A 263 -9.31 5.15 -12.62
N ILE A 264 -10.15 6.02 -12.05
CA ILE A 264 -10.86 7.08 -12.77
C ILE A 264 -10.63 8.39 -12.02
N GLY A 265 -9.97 9.33 -12.68
CA GLY A 265 -9.77 10.68 -12.15
C GLY A 265 -10.80 11.69 -12.66
N THR A 266 -10.74 12.91 -12.13
CA THR A 266 -11.62 14.02 -12.51
C THR A 266 -10.88 14.96 -13.45
N GLU A 267 -11.49 15.30 -14.58
CA GLU A 267 -10.97 16.35 -15.46
C GLU A 267 -10.94 17.71 -14.75
N ILE A 268 -9.74 18.28 -14.64
CA ILE A 268 -9.52 19.58 -14.01
C ILE A 268 -9.80 20.69 -15.01
N LYS A 269 -10.72 21.59 -14.64
CA LYS A 269 -11.09 22.77 -15.42
C LYS A 269 -10.15 23.92 -15.07
N TRP A 270 -8.93 23.84 -15.59
CA TRP A 270 -7.91 24.86 -15.39
C TRP A 270 -8.35 26.23 -15.92
N LYS A 271 -8.01 27.27 -15.15
CA LYS A 271 -8.13 28.66 -15.57
C LYS A 271 -7.02 29.01 -16.56
N GLU A 272 -7.19 30.13 -17.26
CA GLU A 272 -6.26 30.57 -18.30
C GLU A 272 -4.82 30.68 -17.77
N ASP A 273 -3.88 30.01 -18.44
CA ASP A 273 -2.45 29.95 -18.08
C ASP A 273 -2.16 29.43 -16.65
N LYS A 274 -3.07 28.63 -16.07
CA LYS A 274 -2.96 28.06 -14.70
C LYS A 274 -2.85 26.55 -14.64
N ASP A 275 -2.77 25.90 -15.79
CA ASP A 275 -2.52 24.47 -15.87
C ASP A 275 -1.16 24.12 -15.26
N LEU A 276 -1.19 23.30 -14.21
CA LEU A 276 0.01 22.87 -13.50
C LEU A 276 0.62 21.59 -14.08
N THR A 277 -0.15 20.80 -14.83
CA THR A 277 0.31 19.54 -15.43
C THR A 277 1.02 19.77 -16.77
N THR A 278 1.01 21.00 -17.28
CA THR A 278 1.70 21.35 -18.53
C THR A 278 2.63 22.56 -18.39
N GLU A 279 3.74 22.51 -19.13
CA GLU A 279 4.68 23.62 -19.31
C GLU A 279 4.78 24.05 -20.77
N PHE A 280 4.85 25.35 -21.02
CA PHE A 280 4.91 25.91 -22.36
C PHE A 280 6.34 26.28 -22.77
N GLU A 281 6.92 25.52 -23.70
CA GLU A 281 8.19 25.88 -24.32
C GLU A 281 7.95 26.87 -25.48
N ILE A 282 8.49 28.09 -25.38
CA ILE A 282 8.36 29.11 -26.43
C ILE A 282 9.50 28.95 -27.45
N LYS A 283 9.19 28.35 -28.60
CA LYS A 283 10.15 28.24 -29.72
C LYS A 283 9.97 29.37 -30.73
N LYS A 284 11.07 30.07 -31.04
CA LYS A 284 11.11 31.03 -32.15
C LYS A 284 11.20 30.27 -33.47
N GLN A 285 10.10 30.23 -34.20
CA GLN A 285 10.04 29.64 -35.53
C GLN A 285 10.24 30.73 -36.59
N ARG A 286 11.33 30.66 -37.34
CA ARG A 286 11.58 31.55 -38.49
C ARG A 286 11.11 30.87 -39.77
N ASN A 287 10.21 31.51 -40.50
CA ASN A 287 9.78 31.01 -41.81
C ASN A 287 10.94 31.16 -42.81
N LYS A 288 11.40 30.04 -43.39
CA LYS A 288 12.54 29.98 -44.31
C LYS A 288 12.34 30.83 -45.58
N THR A 289 11.10 31.05 -46.00
CA THR A 289 10.78 31.74 -47.26
C THR A 289 10.50 33.23 -47.05
N THR A 290 9.78 33.59 -45.99
CA THR A 290 9.37 34.99 -45.73
C THR A 290 10.23 35.71 -44.69
N ASN A 291 11.20 35.02 -44.08
CA ASN A 291 12.05 35.53 -42.99
C ASN A 291 11.30 36.10 -41.77
N ARG A 292 9.97 35.93 -41.67
CA ARG A 292 9.19 36.34 -40.50
C ARG A 292 9.37 35.33 -39.37
N THR A 293 9.59 35.83 -38.17
CA THR A 293 9.71 35.03 -36.95
C THR A 293 8.37 35.03 -36.22
N ARG A 294 7.84 33.84 -35.90
CA ARG A 294 6.68 33.64 -35.04
C ARG A 294 7.12 32.89 -33.78
N LEU A 295 6.63 33.32 -32.62
CA LEU A 295 6.77 32.56 -31.37
C LEU A 295 5.70 31.48 -31.36
N VAL A 296 6.10 30.22 -31.26
CA VAL A 296 5.19 29.07 -31.13
C VAL A 296 5.34 28.55 -29.71
N ARG A 297 4.24 28.57 -28.94
CA ARG A 297 4.15 27.91 -27.64
C ARG A 297 3.85 26.42 -27.89
N LYS A 298 4.71 25.53 -27.41
CA LYS A 298 4.46 24.08 -27.42
C LYS A 298 4.29 23.61 -25.98
N ALA A 299 3.12 23.08 -25.65
CA ALA A 299 2.88 22.45 -24.35
C ALA A 299 3.68 21.14 -24.26
N LYS A 300 4.25 20.88 -23.09
CA LYS A 300 4.85 19.61 -22.69
C LYS A 300 4.24 19.17 -21.35
N PRO A 301 4.04 17.87 -21.12
CA PRO A 301 3.74 17.36 -19.79
C PRO A 301 4.79 17.83 -18.79
N ALA A 302 4.35 18.13 -17.58
CA ALA A 302 5.19 18.54 -16.46
C ALA A 302 4.78 17.75 -15.23
N ASP A 303 5.75 17.54 -14.34
CA ASP A 303 5.51 16.85 -13.07
C ASP A 303 4.65 17.74 -12.18
N SER A 304 3.55 17.18 -11.69
CA SER A 304 2.57 17.86 -10.86
C SER A 304 1.77 16.81 -10.10
N PHE A 305 1.48 17.09 -8.83
CA PHE A 305 0.56 16.29 -8.01
C PHE A 305 -0.79 16.09 -8.72
N PHE A 306 -1.26 17.07 -9.49
CA PHE A 306 -2.55 17.01 -10.17
C PHE A 306 -2.61 15.99 -11.32
N ASN A 307 -1.48 15.41 -11.73
CA ASN A 307 -1.45 14.23 -12.60
C ASN A 307 -2.13 13.02 -11.95
N PHE A 308 -2.24 12.98 -10.61
CA PHE A 308 -3.00 11.96 -9.88
C PHE A 308 -4.48 11.87 -10.30
N PHE A 309 -5.06 12.95 -10.81
CA PHE A 309 -6.43 12.97 -11.35
C PHE A 309 -6.51 12.60 -12.84
N THR A 310 -5.38 12.25 -13.45
CA THR A 310 -5.29 11.69 -14.81
C THR A 310 -4.52 10.37 -14.72
N PRO A 311 -5.13 9.33 -14.12
CA PRO A 311 -4.44 8.07 -13.88
C PRO A 311 -3.95 7.44 -15.20
N PRO A 312 -2.86 6.66 -15.16
CA PRO A 312 -2.46 5.86 -16.30
C PRO A 312 -3.60 4.90 -16.71
N VAL A 313 -3.65 4.55 -17.99
CA VAL A 313 -4.65 3.61 -18.51
C VAL A 313 -3.93 2.30 -18.82
N PRO A 314 -4.38 1.16 -18.24
CA PRO A 314 -3.79 -0.13 -18.57
C PRO A 314 -3.97 -0.41 -20.07
N PRO A 315 -2.91 -0.84 -20.80
CA PRO A 315 -3.02 -1.18 -22.20
C PRO A 315 -4.03 -2.32 -22.40
N SER A 316 -4.84 -2.25 -23.47
CA SER A 316 -5.72 -3.36 -23.80
C SER A 316 -4.93 -4.58 -24.23
N GLU A 317 -5.41 -5.77 -23.88
CA GLU A 317 -4.81 -7.05 -24.29
C GLU A 317 -4.59 -7.12 -25.81
N GLU A 318 -5.54 -6.60 -26.61
CA GLU A 318 -5.40 -6.50 -28.07
C GLU A 318 -4.21 -5.63 -28.52
N SER A 319 -3.90 -4.56 -27.79
CA SER A 319 -2.77 -3.66 -28.10
C SER A 319 -1.43 -4.25 -27.70
N ILE A 320 -1.40 -5.00 -26.59
CA ILE A 320 -0.23 -5.77 -26.17
C ILE A 320 0.05 -6.87 -27.19
N GLU A 321 -0.97 -7.64 -27.58
CA GLU A 321 -0.84 -8.69 -28.61
C GLU A 321 -0.47 -8.13 -29.99
N ALA A 322 -0.94 -6.93 -30.33
CA ALA A 322 -0.57 -6.24 -31.57
C ALA A 322 0.88 -5.72 -31.56
N GLY A 323 1.55 -5.68 -30.41
CA GLY A 323 2.88 -5.12 -30.24
C GLY A 323 2.90 -3.61 -30.41
N ASP A 324 1.82 -2.91 -30.03
CA ASP A 324 1.74 -1.44 -30.06
C ASP A 324 2.60 -0.79 -28.97
N TYR A 325 3.00 -1.57 -27.96
CA TYR A 325 3.81 -1.16 -26.82
C TYR A 325 5.08 -2.04 -26.75
N GLU A 326 6.21 -1.41 -26.48
CA GLU A 326 7.44 -2.14 -26.17
C GLU A 326 7.40 -2.68 -24.72
N ASP A 327 8.16 -3.74 -24.42
CA ASP A 327 8.17 -4.36 -23.08
C ASP A 327 8.53 -3.33 -21.97
N GLU A 328 9.49 -2.44 -22.24
CA GLU A 328 9.90 -1.35 -21.35
C GLU A 328 8.78 -0.31 -21.14
N GLU A 329 7.99 -0.01 -22.17
CA GLU A 329 6.85 0.90 -22.05
C GLU A 329 5.71 0.28 -21.23
N LEU A 330 5.54 -1.05 -21.32
CA LEU A 330 4.54 -1.78 -20.54
C LEU A 330 4.89 -1.80 -19.05
N GLU A 331 6.16 -2.08 -18.72
CA GLU A 331 6.70 -2.04 -17.36
C GLU A 331 6.55 -0.63 -16.76
N GLU A 332 6.91 0.42 -17.52
CA GLU A 332 6.72 1.81 -17.07
C GLU A 332 5.26 2.19 -16.80
N ILE A 333 4.30 1.61 -17.51
CA ILE A 333 2.86 1.87 -17.28
C ILE A 333 2.39 1.11 -16.04
N GLU A 334 2.84 -0.13 -15.86
CA GLU A 334 2.55 -0.95 -14.70
C GLU A 334 3.07 -0.30 -13.40
N ASP A 335 4.33 0.14 -13.38
CA ASP A 335 4.92 0.85 -12.23
C ASP A 335 4.12 2.11 -11.86
N LYS A 336 3.70 2.89 -12.87
CA LYS A 336 2.90 4.10 -12.65
C LYS A 336 1.50 3.77 -12.12
N LEU A 337 0.90 2.65 -12.53
CA LEU A 337 -0.39 2.20 -12.01
C LEU A 337 -0.27 1.70 -10.57
N GLU A 338 0.76 0.92 -10.27
CA GLU A 338 1.03 0.43 -8.92
C GLU A 338 1.24 1.59 -7.95
N MET A 339 2.10 2.55 -8.31
CA MET A 339 2.30 3.76 -7.52
C MET A 339 0.99 4.54 -7.32
N ASP A 340 0.16 4.68 -8.36
CA ASP A 340 -1.15 5.36 -8.28
C ASP A 340 -2.12 4.65 -7.34
N TYR A 341 -2.13 3.32 -7.32
CA TYR A 341 -2.94 2.52 -6.40
C TYR A 341 -2.43 2.61 -4.96
N GLN A 342 -1.12 2.54 -4.75
CA GLN A 342 -0.50 2.67 -3.43
C GLN A 342 -0.84 4.01 -2.79
N ILE A 343 -0.70 5.12 -3.53
CA ILE A 343 -1.08 6.46 -3.05
C ILE A 343 -2.58 6.52 -2.72
N GLY A 344 -3.41 5.82 -3.50
CA GLY A 344 -4.84 5.72 -3.24
C GLY A 344 -5.14 5.05 -1.89
N GLU A 345 -4.46 3.94 -1.60
CA GLU A 345 -4.57 3.22 -0.32
C GLU A 345 -3.99 4.03 0.83
N ASP A 346 -2.83 4.66 0.67
CA ASP A 346 -2.21 5.50 1.70
C ASP A 346 -3.15 6.64 2.11
N LEU A 347 -3.81 7.27 1.13
CA LEU A 347 -4.83 8.29 1.42
C LEU A 347 -6.04 7.72 2.18
N LYS A 348 -6.49 6.52 1.82
CA LYS A 348 -7.66 5.84 2.39
C LYS A 348 -7.41 5.36 3.83
N GLU A 349 -6.31 4.66 4.04
CA GLU A 349 -6.01 3.89 5.26
C GLU A 349 -5.09 4.67 6.22
N LYS A 350 -4.15 5.46 5.71
CA LYS A 350 -3.18 6.20 6.54
C LYS A 350 -3.59 7.67 6.71
N VAL A 351 -3.54 8.47 5.64
CA VAL A 351 -3.65 9.94 5.73
C VAL A 351 -5.03 10.42 6.19
N VAL A 352 -6.13 9.94 5.61
CA VAL A 352 -7.47 10.43 5.99
C VAL A 352 -7.83 10.07 7.44
N PRO A 353 -7.56 8.84 7.93
CA PRO A 353 -7.80 8.51 9.33
C PRO A 353 -6.87 9.26 10.30
N HIS A 354 -5.58 9.38 9.98
CA HIS A 354 -4.53 9.92 10.84
C HIS A 354 -4.03 11.32 10.44
N ALA A 355 -4.90 12.14 9.84
CA ALA A 355 -4.51 13.42 9.25
C ALA A 355 -3.81 14.40 10.21
N ILE A 356 -4.10 14.33 11.52
CA ILE A 356 -3.44 15.16 12.54
C ILE A 356 -2.01 14.71 12.82
N ASP A 357 -1.74 13.41 12.76
CA ASP A 357 -0.41 12.84 12.99
C ASP A 357 0.49 13.17 11.80
N TYR A 358 -0.04 13.09 10.58
CA TYR A 358 0.64 13.61 9.39
C TYR A 358 0.85 15.13 9.46
N PHE A 359 -0.14 15.92 9.90
CA PHE A 359 0.03 17.36 10.04
C PHE A 359 1.13 17.76 11.05
N THR A 360 1.18 17.05 12.19
CA THR A 360 2.17 17.30 13.25
C THR A 360 3.54 16.68 12.96
N GLY A 361 3.62 15.78 11.99
CA GLY A 361 4.84 15.04 11.64
C GLY A 361 5.05 13.78 12.49
N LYS A 362 4.20 13.51 13.49
CA LYS A 362 4.26 12.29 14.32
C LYS A 362 4.12 11.00 13.49
N ALA A 363 3.37 11.05 12.39
CA ALA A 363 3.19 9.89 11.51
C ALA A 363 4.51 9.38 10.92
N LEU A 364 5.51 10.26 10.74
CA LEU A 364 6.81 9.89 10.20
C LEU A 364 7.54 8.87 11.08
N GLU A 365 7.38 8.94 12.41
CA GLU A 365 8.01 7.99 13.32
C GLU A 365 7.53 6.56 13.06
N TYR A 366 6.24 6.39 12.77
CA TYR A 366 5.65 5.08 12.46
C TYR A 366 6.01 4.59 11.05
N ASP A 367 6.05 5.50 10.07
CA ASP A 367 6.42 5.14 8.69
C ASP A 367 7.92 4.75 8.59
N PHE A 368 8.81 5.30 9.43
CA PHE A 368 10.23 4.88 9.49
C PHE A 368 10.46 3.59 10.28
N ASP A 369 9.73 3.38 11.38
CA ASP A 369 9.84 2.14 12.17
C ASP A 369 9.34 0.90 11.37
N GLU A 370 8.43 1.07 10.40
CA GLU A 370 8.01 0.00 9.48
C GLU A 370 9.11 -0.40 8.47
N GLU A 371 10.03 0.51 8.10
CA GLU A 371 11.13 0.21 7.15
C GLU A 371 12.34 -0.48 7.82
N ASP A 372 12.59 -0.24 9.12
CA ASP A 372 13.72 -0.84 9.85
C ASP A 372 13.45 -2.31 10.29
N GLU A 373 12.22 -2.82 10.17
CA GLU A 373 11.89 -4.23 10.46
C GLU A 373 12.24 -5.21 9.31
N ASP A 374 12.79 -4.74 8.19
CA ASP A 374 13.23 -5.60 7.07
C ASP A 374 14.76 -5.75 6.97
N ASP A 375 15.55 -5.07 7.82
CA ASP A 375 17.04 -5.08 7.78
C ASP A 375 17.72 -5.95 8.85
N TYR A 376 17.03 -6.96 9.40
CA TYR A 376 17.75 -8.09 10.00
C TYR A 376 18.15 -9.07 8.90
N GLU A 377 19.14 -8.67 8.10
CA GLU A 377 19.96 -9.62 7.34
C GLU A 377 20.41 -10.73 8.30
N LEU A 378 20.12 -11.97 7.88
CA LEU A 378 20.66 -13.19 8.45
C LEU A 378 22.17 -13.02 8.64
N ASP A 379 22.61 -12.87 9.89
CA ASP A 379 24.00 -13.10 10.26
C ASP A 379 24.26 -14.60 9.95
N GLU A 380 24.79 -14.86 8.76
CA GLU A 380 25.34 -16.16 8.40
C GLU A 380 26.45 -16.42 9.41
N ASP A 381 26.17 -17.27 10.41
CA ASP A 381 27.17 -17.88 11.29
C ASP A 381 28.19 -18.63 10.41
N ASP A 382 29.19 -17.91 9.91
CA ASP A 382 30.45 -18.44 9.40
C ASP A 382 31.33 -18.82 10.60
N ASP A 383 30.91 -19.86 11.31
CA ASP A 383 31.78 -20.53 12.28
C ASP A 383 32.79 -21.41 11.52
N GLU A 384 33.89 -20.77 11.12
CA GLU A 384 35.14 -21.37 10.68
C GLU A 384 35.60 -22.43 11.70
N HIS A 385 35.25 -23.70 11.46
CA HIS A 385 35.86 -24.81 12.18
C HIS A 385 37.21 -25.16 11.55
N ASP A 386 38.23 -24.46 12.04
CA ASP A 386 39.64 -24.80 11.90
C ASP A 386 39.89 -26.22 12.44
N HIS A 387 40.35 -27.11 11.55
CA HIS A 387 40.92 -28.38 11.94
C HIS A 387 42.17 -28.65 11.09
N ASP A 388 43.29 -28.17 11.64
CA ASP A 388 44.66 -28.63 11.39
C ASP A 388 44.73 -30.14 11.13
N HIS A 389 45.31 -30.50 9.98
CA HIS A 389 46.20 -31.65 9.90
C HIS A 389 47.18 -31.53 8.73
N ASP A 390 48.46 -31.42 9.10
CA ASP A 390 49.67 -31.60 8.29
C ASP A 390 49.57 -32.81 7.32
N ASP A 391 50.10 -32.72 6.10
CA ASP A 391 51.53 -32.92 5.82
C ASP A 391 51.81 -33.04 4.31
N ASP A 392 53.05 -32.72 3.97
CA ASP A 392 53.88 -33.24 2.86
C ASP A 392 54.15 -32.40 1.60
N ASP A 393 55.45 -32.37 1.33
CA ASP A 393 56.32 -31.55 0.50
C ASP A 393 56.07 -31.66 -1.02
N SER A 394 56.37 -30.58 -1.76
CA SER A 394 57.48 -30.57 -2.74
C SER A 394 57.58 -29.26 -3.55
N GLU A 395 58.84 -28.91 -3.81
CA GLU A 395 59.39 -27.63 -4.27
C GLU A 395 59.03 -27.12 -5.69
N SER A 396 59.40 -25.85 -5.89
CA SER A 396 59.82 -25.15 -7.13
C SER A 396 58.69 -24.39 -7.88
N ASP A 397 58.84 -23.17 -8.39
CA ASP A 397 59.98 -22.28 -8.61
C ASP A 397 59.46 -20.84 -8.87
N ALA A 398 60.33 -19.85 -8.64
CA ALA A 398 60.41 -18.54 -9.28
C ALA A 398 59.23 -17.53 -9.24
N ALA A 399 59.42 -16.47 -8.45
CA ALA A 399 59.03 -15.10 -8.83
C ALA A 399 60.18 -14.45 -9.65
N PRO A 400 60.10 -13.20 -10.17
CA PRO A 400 58.97 -12.29 -10.35
C PRO A 400 58.95 -11.63 -11.76
N ALA A 401 57.93 -10.80 -12.04
CA ALA A 401 58.06 -9.38 -12.41
C ALA A 401 57.09 -8.89 -13.52
N PRO A 402 56.60 -7.64 -13.39
CA PRO A 402 55.70 -6.97 -14.32
C PRO A 402 56.45 -6.36 -15.50
N ARG A 403 55.74 -5.96 -16.58
CA ARG A 403 56.08 -4.77 -17.39
C ARG A 403 55.19 -4.52 -18.61
N ARG A 404 54.81 -3.23 -18.73
CA ARG A 404 54.81 -2.34 -19.93
C ARG A 404 53.88 -2.75 -21.07
N GLY A 405 52.96 -1.91 -21.54
CA GLY A 405 53.06 -0.46 -21.72
C GLY A 405 53.79 -0.11 -23.01
N LYS A 406 53.08 0.44 -24.01
CA LYS A 406 53.56 1.47 -24.94
C LYS A 406 52.42 1.90 -25.87
N LYS A 407 52.04 3.18 -25.78
CA LYS A 407 52.36 4.28 -26.73
C LYS A 407 51.36 4.34 -27.88
N GLY A 408 50.83 5.48 -28.29
CA GLY A 408 51.14 6.90 -28.10
C GLY A 408 50.21 7.65 -29.09
N GLY A 409 50.10 8.96 -29.15
CA GLY A 409 50.73 10.09 -28.45
C GLY A 409 49.66 11.15 -28.15
N ALA A 410 49.96 12.14 -27.30
CA ALA A 410 50.69 13.37 -27.65
C ALA A 410 50.01 14.14 -28.80
N ALA A 411 49.61 15.40 -28.69
CA ALA A 411 49.97 16.42 -27.71
C ALA A 411 49.05 17.65 -27.80
N GLY A 412 49.05 18.42 -26.71
CA GLY A 412 48.84 19.88 -26.69
C GLY A 412 47.43 20.28 -26.23
N GLY A 413 47.17 20.84 -25.06
CA GLY A 413 48.05 21.54 -24.12
C GLY A 413 47.84 23.05 -24.23
N GLN A 414 46.83 23.59 -23.55
CA GLN A 414 46.95 24.86 -22.80
C GLN A 414 45.71 25.11 -21.93
N GLN A 415 45.93 25.06 -20.61
CA GLN A 415 45.15 25.78 -19.61
C GLN A 415 45.38 27.28 -19.77
N VAL A 416 44.32 28.08 -19.60
CA VAL A 416 44.30 29.28 -18.75
C VAL A 416 42.86 29.63 -18.40
N ASN A 417 42.62 29.86 -17.11
CA ASN A 417 41.39 30.36 -16.50
C ASN A 417 41.57 31.87 -16.17
N PRO A 418 40.66 32.51 -15.44
CA PRO A 418 39.62 33.45 -15.88
C PRO A 418 40.01 34.94 -15.67
N GLU A 419 39.21 35.85 -16.24
CA GLU A 419 38.78 37.17 -15.71
C GLU A 419 38.51 38.19 -16.84
N ASP A 420 37.48 39.01 -16.61
CA ASP A 420 37.09 40.25 -17.30
C ASP A 420 36.55 40.18 -18.76
N CYS A 421 35.25 40.46 -18.93
CA CYS A 421 34.83 41.75 -19.51
C CYS A 421 33.31 42.02 -19.37
N LYS A 422 33.01 43.22 -18.87
CA LYS A 422 31.71 43.88 -18.73
C LYS A 422 31.05 44.25 -20.08
N GLN A 423 29.73 44.43 -20.01
CA GLN A 423 28.89 45.42 -20.71
C GLN A 423 28.92 45.46 -22.25
N GLN A 424 27.82 45.01 -22.88
CA GLN A 424 26.83 45.89 -23.52
C GLN A 424 25.59 45.09 -23.94
#